data_AF-A0AAU7JK82-F1
#
_entry.id   AF-A0AAU7JK82-F1
#
_cell.length_a   1.000
_cell.length_b   1.000
_cell.length_c   1.000
_cell.angle_alpha   90.00
_cell.angle_beta   90.00
_cell.angle_gamma   90.00
#
_symmetry.space_group_name_H-M   'P 1'
#
loop_
_entity.id
_entity.type
_entity.pdbx_description
1 polymer ?
#
loop_
_entity_poly.entity_id
_entity_poly.type
_entity_poly.pdbx_seq_one_letter_code
_entity_poly.pdbx_strand_id
1 'polypeptide(L)'
;MTGPDRPPIVTIVTDVTGGSATGSITTDHPNAELTVALRDLERVGRAAPPAKRVEPPAPHRTTRAERRAMRKARPKKTQVQIPEVRLGETATGRPIIRPIHDDVEGWFNVARRTFGTVSDSFARTQIRFLLRGLRTAMFGESTDAVEMNAALAQIAGIEPKNELEAALATQMAVTHVVAMRLLGRAGTTDPTLPHFAATGLVTAKFLRAFAGQAEVLAKLRRPAVQTVRVERVEVQAGGQAVVGLVNNNKLPRRRGAKQLARRAHGTQDE
;
A
#
# COMPACT_ATOMS: atom_id res chain seq x y z
N MET A 1 -19.53 4.37 50.33
CA MET A 1 -19.28 3.23 49.41
C MET A 1 -19.44 3.74 47.99
N THR A 2 -18.36 4.24 47.41
CA THR A 2 -18.27 4.77 46.04
C THR A 2 -17.85 3.63 45.12
N GLY A 3 -18.67 3.33 44.10
CA GLY A 3 -18.43 2.26 43.13
C GLY A 3 -17.20 2.49 42.25
N PRO A 4 -16.67 1.45 41.58
CA PRO A 4 -15.43 1.54 40.84
C PRO A 4 -15.59 2.40 39.59
N ASP A 5 -14.72 3.40 39.51
CA ASP A 5 -14.52 4.32 38.40
C ASP A 5 -14.18 3.53 37.12
N ARG A 6 -15.06 3.58 36.12
CA ARG A 6 -14.84 2.93 34.81
C ARG A 6 -13.85 3.77 34.01
N PRO A 7 -12.74 3.20 33.49
CA PRO A 7 -11.83 3.96 32.65
C PRO A 7 -12.51 4.41 31.34
N PRO A 8 -12.12 5.56 30.77
CA PRO A 8 -12.76 6.13 29.59
C PRO A 8 -12.60 5.21 28.37
N ILE A 9 -13.72 4.76 27.81
CA ILE A 9 -13.78 3.94 26.60
C ILE A 9 -13.56 4.85 25.39
N VAL A 10 -12.36 4.81 24.81
CA VAL A 10 -12.05 5.55 23.58
C VAL A 10 -12.63 4.78 22.38
N THR A 11 -13.85 5.15 21.95
CA THR A 11 -14.45 4.65 20.71
C THR A 11 -14.04 5.57 19.55
N ILE A 12 -13.32 5.05 18.56
CA ILE A 12 -12.96 5.80 17.35
C ILE A 12 -14.05 5.54 16.30
N VAL A 13 -14.92 6.54 16.07
CA VAL A 13 -16.02 6.51 15.08
C VAL A 13 -15.61 7.31 13.84
N THR A 14 -15.86 6.79 12.62
CA THR A 14 -15.58 7.51 11.36
C THR A 14 -16.85 7.93 10.64
N ASP A 15 -17.02 9.22 10.34
CA ASP A 15 -18.16 9.78 9.60
C ASP A 15 -18.02 9.62 8.08
N VAL A 16 -19.09 9.15 7.40
CA VAL A 16 -19.20 9.10 5.93
C VAL A 16 -20.67 9.28 5.54
N THR A 17 -20.96 10.35 4.78
CA THR A 17 -22.21 10.58 4.04
C THR A 17 -21.98 10.38 2.55
N GLY A 18 -22.82 9.58 1.89
CA GLY A 18 -22.82 9.42 0.42
C GLY A 18 -23.97 8.53 -0.05
N GLY A 19 -24.93 9.11 -0.77
CA GLY A 19 -26.24 8.53 -1.09
C GLY A 19 -26.29 7.68 -2.37
N SER A 20 -27.31 6.84 -2.43
CA SER A 20 -27.69 5.94 -3.53
C SER A 20 -28.72 6.59 -4.45
N ALA A 21 -28.59 6.40 -5.77
CA ALA A 21 -29.63 6.71 -6.75
C ALA A 21 -29.76 5.54 -7.75
N THR A 22 -30.87 4.82 -7.63
CA THR A 22 -31.41 3.82 -8.56
C THR A 22 -32.16 4.51 -9.71
N GLY A 23 -31.93 4.08 -10.95
CA GLY A 23 -32.75 4.46 -12.11
C GLY A 23 -33.08 3.25 -12.98
N SER A 24 -34.37 2.97 -13.15
CA SER A 24 -34.93 1.92 -14.02
C SER A 24 -35.11 2.45 -15.45
N ILE A 25 -34.83 1.63 -16.46
CA ILE A 25 -35.33 1.86 -17.82
C ILE A 25 -36.04 0.59 -18.30
N THR A 26 -37.31 0.77 -18.65
CA THR A 26 -38.22 -0.19 -19.28
C THR A 26 -38.13 -0.01 -20.79
N THR A 27 -38.05 -1.10 -21.55
CA THR A 27 -38.46 -1.08 -22.97
C THR A 27 -39.18 -2.38 -23.33
N ASP A 28 -40.34 -2.16 -23.94
CA ASP A 28 -41.35 -3.13 -24.35
C ASP A 28 -41.05 -3.72 -25.74
N HIS A 29 -41.55 -4.94 -25.97
CA HIS A 29 -41.76 -5.69 -27.23
C HIS A 29 -40.89 -6.94 -27.56
N PRO A 30 -41.53 -7.99 -28.14
CA PRO A 30 -41.19 -9.38 -27.86
C PRO A 30 -40.45 -10.04 -29.04
N ASN A 31 -39.23 -10.52 -28.81
CA ASN A 31 -38.51 -11.34 -29.79
C ASN A 31 -38.64 -12.83 -29.44
N ALA A 32 -39.39 -13.57 -30.26
CA ALA A 32 -39.56 -15.02 -30.17
C ALA A 32 -38.25 -15.82 -30.36
N GLU A 33 -37.16 -15.17 -30.81
CA GLU A 33 -35.82 -15.74 -30.88
C GLU A 33 -35.09 -15.79 -29.52
N LEU A 34 -35.43 -14.89 -28.58
CA LEU A 34 -34.86 -14.91 -27.21
C LEU A 34 -35.36 -16.11 -26.40
N THR A 35 -36.55 -16.62 -26.69
CA THR A 35 -37.14 -17.76 -25.97
C THR A 35 -36.45 -19.09 -26.30
N VAL A 36 -35.86 -19.22 -27.49
CA VAL A 36 -35.08 -20.42 -27.86
C VAL A 36 -33.67 -20.35 -27.27
N ALA A 37 -33.03 -19.17 -27.32
CA ALA A 37 -31.72 -18.95 -26.70
C ALA A 37 -31.76 -19.08 -25.15
N LEU A 38 -32.86 -18.69 -24.51
CA LEU A 38 -33.07 -18.87 -23.06
C LEU A 38 -33.25 -20.35 -22.67
N ARG A 39 -33.89 -21.17 -23.52
CA ARG A 39 -34.05 -22.62 -23.27
C ARG A 39 -32.73 -23.39 -23.45
N ASP A 40 -31.88 -22.96 -24.38
CA ASP A 40 -30.56 -23.56 -24.57
C ASP A 40 -29.57 -23.15 -23.45
N LEU A 41 -29.71 -21.95 -22.88
CA LEU A 41 -28.97 -21.53 -21.68
C LEU A 41 -29.43 -22.24 -20.39
N GLU A 42 -30.73 -22.53 -20.25
CA GLU A 42 -31.26 -23.32 -19.13
C GLU A 42 -30.77 -24.78 -19.13
N ARG A 43 -30.44 -25.33 -20.31
CA ARG A 43 -29.94 -26.70 -20.44
C ARG A 43 -28.45 -26.84 -20.06
N VAL A 44 -27.68 -25.75 -20.14
CA VAL A 44 -26.29 -25.66 -19.64
C VAL A 44 -26.25 -25.42 -18.11
N GLY A 45 -27.38 -24.97 -17.53
CA GLY A 45 -27.57 -24.77 -16.09
C GLY A 45 -27.89 -26.03 -15.28
N ARG A 46 -27.71 -27.25 -15.81
CA ARG A 46 -27.64 -28.44 -14.95
C ARG A 46 -26.36 -28.34 -14.14
N ALA A 47 -26.51 -27.87 -12.90
CA ALA A 47 -25.48 -27.89 -11.87
C ALA A 47 -24.73 -29.21 -11.98
N ALA A 48 -23.45 -29.14 -12.37
CA ALA A 48 -22.55 -30.27 -12.25
C ALA A 48 -22.70 -30.81 -10.82
N PRO A 49 -22.83 -32.13 -10.63
CA PRO A 49 -22.95 -32.70 -9.29
C PRO A 49 -21.80 -32.13 -8.44
N PRO A 50 -22.05 -31.74 -7.17
CA PRO A 50 -21.03 -31.11 -6.35
C PRO A 50 -19.80 -32.01 -6.36
N ALA A 51 -18.71 -31.51 -6.94
CA ALA A 51 -17.47 -32.25 -7.04
C ALA A 51 -17.12 -32.73 -5.63
N LYS A 52 -17.00 -34.05 -5.46
CA LYS A 52 -16.73 -34.67 -4.16
C LYS A 52 -15.50 -33.97 -3.58
N ARG A 53 -15.66 -33.29 -2.44
CA ARG A 53 -14.58 -32.52 -1.80
C ARG A 53 -13.41 -33.48 -1.53
N VAL A 54 -12.39 -33.44 -2.39
CA VAL A 54 -11.18 -34.23 -2.20
C VAL A 54 -10.42 -33.55 -1.08
N GLU A 55 -10.39 -34.18 0.08
CA GLU A 55 -9.57 -33.68 1.18
C GLU A 55 -8.10 -33.78 0.79
N PRO A 56 -7.28 -32.74 1.06
CA PRO A 56 -5.85 -32.85 0.86
C PRO A 56 -5.30 -34.02 1.68
N PRO A 57 -4.30 -34.75 1.16
CA PRO A 57 -3.75 -35.92 1.84
C PRO A 57 -3.29 -35.55 3.25
N ALA A 58 -3.51 -36.46 4.21
CA ALA A 58 -3.11 -36.25 5.59
C ALA A 58 -1.62 -35.91 5.66
N PRO A 59 -1.22 -34.91 6.48
CA PRO A 59 0.19 -34.59 6.67
C PRO A 59 0.98 -35.84 7.10
N HIS A 60 2.20 -36.01 6.58
CA HIS A 60 3.02 -37.14 7.00
C HIS A 60 3.36 -37.03 8.48
N ARG A 61 3.48 -38.18 9.13
CA ARG A 61 3.84 -38.23 10.56
C ARG A 61 5.29 -37.80 10.71
N THR A 62 5.52 -36.69 11.40
CA THR A 62 6.88 -36.18 11.61
C THR A 62 7.80 -37.25 12.21
N THR A 63 9.02 -37.35 11.71
CA THR A 63 10.04 -38.25 12.26
C THR A 63 10.68 -37.64 13.51
N ARG A 64 11.41 -38.45 14.29
CA ARG A 64 12.15 -37.95 15.46
C ARG A 64 13.25 -36.96 15.05
N ALA A 65 13.87 -37.15 13.88
CA ALA A 65 14.88 -36.27 13.33
C ALA A 65 14.27 -34.92 12.92
N GLU A 66 13.14 -34.93 12.20
CA GLU A 66 12.40 -33.72 11.84
C GLU A 66 11.94 -32.95 13.08
N ARG A 67 11.40 -33.61 14.11
CA ARG A 67 11.02 -32.93 15.36
C ARG A 67 12.21 -32.26 16.06
N ARG A 68 13.38 -32.89 16.04
CA ARG A 68 14.62 -32.29 16.59
C ARG A 68 15.08 -31.11 15.74
N ALA A 69 15.02 -31.22 14.42
CA ALA A 69 15.34 -30.14 13.49
C ALA A 69 14.39 -28.95 13.66
N MET A 70 13.07 -29.18 13.71
CA MET A 70 12.05 -28.15 13.96
C MET A 70 12.25 -27.46 15.31
N ARG A 71 12.59 -28.22 16.37
CA ARG A 71 12.87 -27.63 17.70
C ARG A 71 14.13 -26.77 17.70
N LYS A 72 15.17 -27.19 16.97
CA LYS A 72 16.42 -26.43 16.81
C LYS A 72 16.23 -25.18 15.94
N ALA A 73 15.39 -25.27 14.91
CA ALA A 73 15.07 -24.17 13.99
C ALA A 73 13.99 -23.22 14.52
N ARG A 74 13.37 -23.54 15.67
CA ARG A 74 12.33 -22.72 16.28
C ARG A 74 12.98 -21.37 16.64
N PRO A 75 12.59 -20.27 15.98
CA PRO A 75 13.20 -18.97 16.28
C PRO A 75 12.96 -18.68 17.76
N LYS A 76 14.01 -18.24 18.47
CA LYS A 76 13.79 -17.56 19.76
C LYS A 76 12.85 -16.42 19.43
N LYS A 77 11.66 -16.37 20.06
CA LYS A 77 10.68 -15.30 19.82
C LYS A 77 11.38 -13.97 20.13
N THR A 78 11.98 -13.33 19.12
CA THR A 78 12.31 -11.91 19.20
C THR A 78 10.96 -11.24 19.25
N GLN A 79 10.61 -10.79 20.44
CA GLN A 79 9.27 -10.38 20.80
C GLN A 79 9.02 -8.99 20.21
N VAL A 80 8.92 -8.90 18.88
CA VAL A 80 8.35 -7.72 18.24
C VAL A 80 6.89 -7.72 18.68
N GLN A 81 6.58 -6.90 19.69
CA GLN A 81 5.21 -6.73 20.15
C GLN A 81 4.46 -6.01 19.03
N ILE A 82 3.42 -6.65 18.51
CA ILE A 82 2.59 -6.11 17.44
C ILE A 82 1.31 -5.58 18.09
N PRO A 83 0.87 -4.36 17.75
CA PRO A 83 -0.37 -3.80 18.27
C PRO A 83 -1.52 -4.52 17.59
N GLU A 84 -2.02 -5.59 18.20
CA GLU A 84 -3.18 -6.30 17.66
C GLU A 84 -4.47 -5.50 17.90
N VAL A 85 -5.34 -5.53 16.90
CA VAL A 85 -6.64 -4.86 16.91
C VAL A 85 -7.78 -5.83 16.63
N ARG A 86 -8.95 -5.49 17.16
CA ARG A 86 -10.23 -6.04 16.76
C ARG A 86 -11.00 -5.01 15.96
N LEU A 87 -11.69 -5.50 14.93
CA LEU A 87 -12.62 -4.70 14.15
C LEU A 87 -14.05 -5.03 14.61
N GLY A 88 -14.87 -4.00 14.73
CA GLY A 88 -16.31 -4.10 14.91
C GLY A 88 -16.99 -3.04 14.06
N GLU A 89 -18.32 -3.00 14.09
CA GLU A 89 -19.10 -1.99 13.39
C GLU A 89 -20.11 -1.35 14.35
N THR A 90 -20.36 -0.05 14.20
CA THR A 90 -21.44 0.64 14.90
C THR A 90 -22.79 0.18 14.35
N ALA A 91 -23.88 0.48 15.07
CA ALA A 91 -25.24 0.31 14.56
C ALA A 91 -25.50 1.08 13.23
N THR A 92 -24.66 2.06 12.91
CA THR A 92 -24.69 2.85 11.68
C THR A 92 -23.73 2.34 10.59
N GLY A 93 -23.16 1.14 10.76
CA GLY A 93 -22.24 0.52 9.78
C GLY A 93 -20.83 1.13 9.74
N ARG A 94 -20.46 1.96 10.73
CA ARG A 94 -19.14 2.59 10.78
C ARG A 94 -18.13 1.64 11.42
N PRO A 95 -16.92 1.48 10.85
CA PRO A 95 -15.91 0.65 11.47
C PRO A 95 -15.46 1.20 12.82
N ILE A 96 -15.32 0.30 13.79
CA ILE A 96 -14.74 0.54 15.10
C ILE A 96 -13.46 -0.29 15.20
N ILE A 97 -12.35 0.34 15.56
CA ILE A 97 -11.10 -0.35 15.90
C ILE A 97 -10.95 -0.32 17.43
N ARG A 98 -10.67 -1.48 18.04
CA ARG A 98 -10.36 -1.57 19.48
C ARG A 98 -9.08 -2.37 19.74
N PRO A 99 -8.30 -1.98 20.76
CA PRO A 99 -7.27 -2.85 21.33
C PRO A 99 -7.84 -4.22 21.74
N ILE A 100 -7.00 -5.25 21.72
CA ILE A 100 -7.38 -6.60 22.19
C ILE A 100 -7.38 -6.74 23.72
N HIS A 101 -6.73 -5.81 24.44
CA HIS A 101 -6.61 -5.82 25.91
C HIS A 101 -7.08 -4.48 26.52
N ASP A 102 -7.35 -4.50 27.82
CA ASP A 102 -7.85 -3.39 28.62
C ASP A 102 -6.80 -2.31 28.92
N ASP A 103 -5.51 -2.66 28.90
CA ASP A 103 -4.40 -1.72 29.00
C ASP A 103 -4.26 -0.86 27.73
N VAL A 104 -5.04 0.22 27.66
CA VAL A 104 -5.03 1.16 26.53
C VAL A 104 -3.68 1.85 26.40
N GLU A 105 -3.03 2.19 27.52
CA GLU A 105 -1.75 2.90 27.51
C GLU A 105 -0.62 2.00 27.00
N GLY A 106 -0.53 0.76 27.49
CA GLY A 106 0.37 -0.26 26.99
C GLY A 106 0.16 -0.53 25.50
N TRP A 107 -1.10 -0.53 25.04
CA TRP A 107 -1.39 -0.68 23.61
C TRP A 107 -0.83 0.48 22.79
N PHE A 108 -1.03 1.73 23.23
CA PHE A 108 -0.45 2.90 22.55
C PHE A 108 1.07 2.93 22.63
N ASN A 109 1.69 2.41 23.70
CA ASN A 109 3.13 2.19 23.77
C ASN A 109 3.63 1.25 22.67
N VAL A 110 2.94 0.14 22.46
CA VAL A 110 3.26 -0.81 21.37
C VAL A 110 3.04 -0.15 20.01
N ALA A 111 1.90 0.52 19.81
CA ALA A 111 1.61 1.21 18.54
C ALA A 111 2.67 2.27 18.19
N ARG A 112 3.08 3.10 19.16
CA ARG A 112 4.16 4.08 18.98
C ARG A 112 5.47 3.44 18.56
N ARG A 113 5.85 2.34 19.21
CA ARG A 113 7.05 1.56 18.85
C ARG A 113 6.96 1.00 17.44
N THR A 114 5.81 0.46 17.05
CA THR A 114 5.58 -0.07 15.68
C THR A 114 5.74 0.99 14.60
N PHE A 115 5.34 2.23 14.87
CA PHE A 115 5.49 3.34 13.92
C PHE A 115 6.75 4.18 14.16
N GLY A 116 7.68 3.78 15.05
CA GLY A 116 8.89 4.55 15.31
C GLY A 116 8.64 6.01 15.70
N THR A 117 7.56 6.28 16.43
CA THR A 117 7.12 7.64 16.77
C THR A 117 6.89 7.78 18.27
N VAL A 118 6.98 9.01 18.77
CA VAL A 118 6.52 9.38 20.12
C VAL A 118 5.07 9.92 20.12
N SER A 119 4.52 10.20 18.94
CA SER A 119 3.22 10.86 18.78
C SER A 119 2.06 9.87 18.70
N ASP A 120 1.18 9.92 19.69
CA ASP A 120 -0.05 9.12 19.70
C ASP A 120 -1.00 9.49 18.56
N SER A 121 -1.04 10.78 18.19
CA SER A 121 -1.90 11.25 17.10
C SER A 121 -1.42 10.71 15.76
N PHE A 122 -0.11 10.65 15.55
CA PHE A 122 0.49 10.05 14.36
C PHE A 122 0.20 8.55 14.29
N ALA A 123 0.53 7.80 15.35
CA ALA A 123 0.28 6.35 15.42
C ALA A 123 -1.21 6.02 15.17
N ARG A 124 -2.13 6.74 15.83
CA ARG A 124 -3.57 6.60 15.63
C ARG A 124 -4.01 6.96 14.21
N THR A 125 -3.36 7.91 13.57
CA THR A 125 -3.65 8.30 12.18
C THR A 125 -3.21 7.22 11.20
N GLN A 126 -2.04 6.62 11.40
CA GLN A 126 -1.56 5.56 10.52
C GLN A 126 -2.44 4.31 10.58
N ILE A 127 -2.90 3.93 11.77
CA ILE A 127 -3.88 2.84 11.94
C ILE A 127 -5.19 3.14 11.19
N ARG A 128 -5.64 4.41 11.20
CA ARG A 128 -6.82 4.81 10.43
C ARG A 128 -6.57 4.78 8.91
N PHE A 129 -5.40 5.18 8.45
CA PHE A 129 -5.04 5.09 7.03
C PHE A 129 -4.92 3.65 6.55
N LEU A 130 -4.37 2.74 7.37
CA LEU A 130 -4.42 1.30 7.12
C LEU A 130 -5.85 0.83 6.93
N LEU A 131 -6.72 1.05 7.92
CA LEU A 131 -8.11 0.61 7.85
C LEU A 131 -8.80 1.14 6.58
N ARG A 132 -8.66 2.44 6.27
CA ARG A 132 -9.27 3.05 5.08
C ARG A 132 -8.68 2.49 3.78
N GLY A 133 -7.37 2.30 3.73
CA GLY A 133 -6.65 1.74 2.59
C GLY A 133 -6.95 0.27 2.34
N LEU A 134 -7.38 -0.48 3.37
CA LEU A 134 -7.80 -1.87 3.23
C LEU A 134 -9.30 -2.00 2.90
N ARG A 135 -10.16 -1.05 3.32
CA ARG A 135 -11.61 -1.03 3.02
C ARG A 135 -11.96 -0.51 1.62
N THR A 136 -11.06 -0.59 0.64
CA THR A 136 -11.32 0.00 -0.68
C THR A 136 -12.57 -0.61 -1.33
N ALA A 137 -13.45 0.26 -1.85
CA ALA A 137 -14.68 -0.13 -2.53
C ALA A 137 -14.46 -1.04 -3.74
N MET A 138 -13.22 -1.15 -4.22
CA MET A 138 -12.83 -2.04 -5.32
C MET A 138 -13.10 -3.52 -5.04
N PHE A 139 -13.19 -3.93 -3.76
CA PHE A 139 -13.31 -5.33 -3.40
C PHE A 139 -14.64 -5.72 -2.78
N GLY A 140 -15.54 -4.77 -2.47
CA GLY A 140 -16.86 -5.05 -1.90
C GLY A 140 -16.87 -5.76 -0.53
N GLU A 141 -15.71 -6.16 -0.02
CA GLU A 141 -15.52 -6.89 1.22
C GLU A 141 -15.16 -5.95 2.37
N SER A 142 -15.78 -6.18 3.53
CA SER A 142 -15.33 -5.58 4.79
C SER A 142 -13.92 -6.08 5.10
N THR A 143 -12.99 -5.16 5.39
CA THR A 143 -11.66 -5.53 5.89
C THR A 143 -11.79 -6.43 7.11
N ASP A 144 -11.16 -7.60 7.07
CA ASP A 144 -11.08 -8.51 8.20
C ASP A 144 -9.96 -8.07 9.17
N ALA A 145 -10.17 -8.30 10.46
CA ALA A 145 -9.19 -8.04 11.51
C ALA A 145 -7.88 -8.80 11.25
N VAL A 146 -7.95 -9.96 10.58
CA VAL A 146 -6.78 -10.74 10.17
C VAL A 146 -5.85 -9.95 9.25
N GLU A 147 -6.38 -9.36 8.17
CA GLU A 147 -5.56 -8.57 7.24
C GLU A 147 -5.02 -7.30 7.90
N MET A 148 -5.83 -6.66 8.74
CA MET A 148 -5.40 -5.48 9.50
C MET A 148 -4.21 -5.82 10.43
N ASN A 149 -4.30 -6.92 11.17
CA ASN A 149 -3.24 -7.37 12.05
C ASN A 149 -2.00 -7.84 11.27
N ALA A 150 -2.18 -8.46 10.11
CA ALA A 150 -1.07 -8.83 9.22
C ALA A 150 -0.35 -7.58 8.66
N ALA A 151 -1.09 -6.53 8.30
CA ALA A 151 -0.51 -5.27 7.87
C ALA A 151 0.27 -4.56 8.99
N LEU A 152 -0.28 -4.56 10.22
CA LEU A 152 0.43 -4.04 11.40
C LEU A 152 1.69 -4.87 11.72
N ALA A 153 1.62 -6.19 11.55
CA ALA A 153 2.78 -7.07 11.70
C ALA A 153 3.86 -6.78 10.64
N GLN A 154 3.45 -6.51 9.40
CA GLN A 154 4.40 -6.12 8.35
C GLN A 154 5.11 -4.81 8.70
N ILE A 155 4.37 -3.80 9.17
CA ILE A 155 4.97 -2.52 9.58
C ILE A 155 5.90 -2.73 10.78
N ALA A 156 5.48 -3.54 11.76
CA ALA A 156 6.34 -3.88 12.89
C ALA A 156 7.64 -4.57 12.45
N GLY A 157 7.58 -5.45 11.44
CA GLY A 157 8.76 -6.09 10.84
C GLY A 157 9.63 -5.17 9.99
N ILE A 158 9.08 -4.06 9.48
CA ILE A 158 9.89 -3.02 8.83
C ILE A 158 10.74 -2.28 9.86
N GLU A 159 10.27 -2.16 11.11
CA GLU A 159 10.90 -1.38 12.19
C GLU A 159 11.20 0.07 11.77
N PRO A 160 10.17 0.90 11.49
CA PRO A 160 10.37 2.30 11.16
C PRO A 160 11.17 3.04 12.25
N LYS A 161 12.15 3.85 11.83
CA LYS A 161 12.99 4.63 12.77
C LYS A 161 12.45 6.03 13.07
N ASN A 162 11.51 6.51 12.27
CA ASN A 162 10.90 7.84 12.36
C ASN A 162 9.57 7.87 11.60
N GLU A 163 8.86 8.99 11.70
CA GLU A 163 7.56 9.19 11.08
C GLU A 163 7.58 9.08 9.55
N LEU A 164 8.69 9.45 8.88
CA LEU A 164 8.82 9.32 7.43
C LEU A 164 8.88 7.84 7.00
N GLU A 165 9.72 7.05 7.66
CA GLU A 165 9.78 5.59 7.44
C GLU A 165 8.43 4.94 7.78
N ALA A 166 7.72 5.43 8.79
CA ALA A 166 6.44 4.88 9.23
C ALA A 166 5.31 5.16 8.24
N ALA A 167 5.29 6.37 7.64
CA ALA A 167 4.37 6.69 6.57
C ALA A 167 4.63 5.82 5.33
N LEU A 168 5.90 5.62 4.98
CA LEU A 168 6.29 4.74 3.88
C LEU A 168 5.91 3.28 4.15
N ALA A 169 6.19 2.76 5.36
CA ALA A 169 5.82 1.41 5.77
C ALA A 169 4.29 1.18 5.72
N THR A 170 3.52 2.18 6.14
CA THR A 170 2.05 2.16 6.07
C THR A 170 1.57 2.03 4.62
N GLN A 171 2.15 2.82 3.71
CA GLN A 171 1.83 2.74 2.29
C GLN A 171 2.23 1.38 1.69
N MET A 172 3.39 0.85 2.07
CA MET A 172 3.86 -0.48 1.64
C MET A 172 2.90 -1.59 2.04
N ALA A 173 2.38 -1.55 3.27
CA ALA A 173 1.41 -2.53 3.76
C ALA A 173 0.10 -2.51 3.00
N VAL A 174 -0.48 -1.33 2.78
CA VAL A 174 -1.68 -1.18 1.95
C VAL A 174 -1.41 -1.65 0.51
N THR A 175 -0.29 -1.25 -0.07
CA THR A 175 0.10 -1.61 -1.45
C THR A 175 0.24 -3.13 -1.60
N HIS A 176 0.86 -3.80 -0.63
CA HIS A 176 1.01 -5.25 -0.61
C HIS A 176 -0.33 -5.97 -0.58
N VAL A 177 -1.21 -5.60 0.37
CA VAL A 177 -2.51 -6.27 0.50
C VAL A 177 -3.38 -6.07 -0.75
N VAL A 178 -3.41 -4.84 -1.28
CA VAL A 178 -4.16 -4.54 -2.52
C VAL A 178 -3.59 -5.34 -3.69
N ALA A 179 -2.25 -5.45 -3.83
CA ALA A 179 -1.64 -6.27 -4.87
C ALA A 179 -2.02 -7.75 -4.75
N MET A 180 -2.02 -8.30 -3.54
CA MET A 180 -2.38 -9.71 -3.30
C MET A 180 -3.86 -9.98 -3.61
N ARG A 181 -4.77 -9.06 -3.26
CA ARG A 181 -6.19 -9.15 -3.61
C ARG A 181 -6.41 -9.10 -5.13
N LEU A 182 -5.70 -8.22 -5.84
CA LEU A 182 -5.78 -8.14 -7.30
C LEU A 182 -5.23 -9.41 -7.98
N LEU A 183 -4.12 -9.96 -7.48
CA LEU A 183 -3.59 -11.24 -7.96
C LEU A 183 -4.58 -12.38 -7.73
N GLY A 184 -5.18 -12.47 -6.54
CA GLY A 184 -6.21 -13.46 -6.24
C GLY A 184 -7.40 -13.35 -7.19
N ARG A 185 -7.90 -12.13 -7.42
CA ARG A 185 -8.99 -11.86 -8.36
C ARG A 185 -8.61 -12.22 -9.80
N ALA A 186 -7.40 -11.89 -10.24
CA ALA A 186 -6.93 -12.27 -11.57
C ALA A 186 -6.85 -13.80 -11.71
N GLY A 187 -6.42 -14.52 -10.68
CA GLY A 187 -6.35 -15.99 -10.69
C GLY A 187 -7.69 -16.71 -10.80
N THR A 188 -8.80 -16.05 -10.43
CA THR A 188 -10.15 -16.63 -10.50
C THR A 188 -11.02 -16.07 -11.63
N THR A 189 -10.51 -15.09 -12.39
CA THR A 189 -11.27 -14.43 -13.46
C THR A 189 -11.00 -15.12 -14.81
N ASP A 190 -12.03 -15.31 -15.61
CA ASP A 190 -11.90 -15.81 -16.99
C ASP A 190 -10.99 -14.88 -17.81
N PRO A 191 -9.88 -15.40 -18.39
CA PRO A 191 -8.95 -14.62 -19.21
C PRO A 191 -9.57 -13.93 -20.43
N THR A 192 -10.72 -14.41 -20.91
CA THR A 192 -11.42 -13.85 -22.07
C THR A 192 -12.19 -12.56 -21.74
N LEU A 193 -12.43 -12.29 -20.46
CA LEU A 193 -13.16 -11.09 -20.03
C LEU A 193 -12.27 -9.84 -20.12
N PRO A 194 -12.77 -8.70 -20.65
CA PRO A 194 -11.99 -7.45 -20.74
C PRO A 194 -11.41 -6.96 -19.39
N HIS A 195 -12.08 -7.31 -18.28
CA HIS A 195 -11.65 -6.92 -16.94
C HIS A 195 -10.40 -7.67 -16.46
N PHE A 196 -10.08 -8.83 -17.04
CA PHE A 196 -8.87 -9.60 -16.72
C PHE A 196 -7.61 -8.81 -17.09
N ALA A 197 -7.53 -8.32 -18.33
CA ALA A 197 -6.40 -7.53 -18.80
C ALA A 197 -6.22 -6.23 -18.01
N ALA A 198 -7.33 -5.52 -17.73
CA ALA A 198 -7.30 -4.31 -16.91
C ALA A 198 -6.80 -4.59 -15.48
N THR A 199 -7.29 -5.67 -14.85
CA THR A 199 -6.85 -6.09 -13.51
C THR A 199 -5.37 -6.44 -13.51
N GLY A 200 -4.88 -7.17 -14.51
CA GLY A 200 -3.45 -7.50 -14.65
C GLY A 200 -2.56 -6.26 -14.73
N LEU A 201 -2.96 -5.25 -15.51
CA LEU A 201 -2.22 -3.99 -15.63
C LEU A 201 -2.17 -3.19 -14.31
N VAL A 202 -3.30 -3.09 -13.60
CA VAL A 202 -3.36 -2.41 -12.30
C VAL A 202 -2.51 -3.17 -11.28
N THR A 203 -2.61 -4.50 -11.25
CA THR A 203 -1.78 -5.37 -10.40
C THR A 203 -0.29 -5.11 -10.62
N ALA A 204 0.16 -5.08 -11.88
CA ALA A 204 1.54 -4.82 -12.23
C ALA A 204 2.02 -3.42 -11.79
N LYS A 205 1.13 -2.43 -11.71
CA LYS A 205 1.45 -1.09 -11.17
C LYS A 205 1.68 -1.15 -9.66
N PHE A 206 0.82 -1.83 -8.90
CA PHE A 206 0.99 -1.99 -7.46
C PHE A 206 2.26 -2.78 -7.10
N LEU A 207 2.57 -3.85 -7.83
CA LEU A 207 3.81 -4.61 -7.63
C LEU A 207 5.06 -3.76 -7.88
N ARG A 208 5.06 -2.96 -8.96
CA ARG A 208 6.16 -2.00 -9.23
C ARG A 208 6.25 -0.90 -8.18
N ALA A 209 5.12 -0.37 -7.72
CA ALA A 209 5.09 0.61 -6.64
C ALA A 209 5.70 0.04 -5.36
N PHE A 210 5.35 -1.20 -4.99
CA PHE A 210 5.91 -1.88 -3.82
C PHE A 210 7.44 -2.05 -3.92
N ALA A 211 7.94 -2.48 -5.09
CA ALA A 211 9.38 -2.59 -5.33
C ALA A 211 10.08 -1.22 -5.19
N GLY A 212 9.51 -0.17 -5.78
CA GLY A 212 10.05 1.20 -5.66
C GLY A 212 10.04 1.72 -4.22
N GLN A 213 8.98 1.45 -3.45
CA GLN A 213 8.92 1.79 -2.03
C GLN A 213 10.00 1.07 -1.21
N ALA A 214 10.26 -0.21 -1.50
CA ALA A 214 11.34 -0.96 -0.87
C ALA A 214 12.73 -0.38 -1.18
N GLU A 215 12.97 0.06 -2.42
CA GLU A 215 14.20 0.76 -2.79
C GLU A 215 14.35 2.11 -2.08
N VAL A 216 13.26 2.89 -1.97
CA VAL A 216 13.25 4.17 -1.25
C VAL A 216 13.59 3.93 0.23
N LEU A 217 12.97 2.94 0.86
CA LEU A 217 13.28 2.58 2.25
C LEU A 217 14.75 2.17 2.41
N ALA A 218 15.27 1.35 1.49
CA ALA A 218 16.67 0.97 1.49
C ALA A 218 17.61 2.18 1.34
N LYS A 219 17.25 3.15 0.50
CA LYS A 219 18.01 4.41 0.33
C LYS A 219 17.96 5.29 1.58
N LEU A 220 16.81 5.44 2.23
CA LEU A 220 16.67 6.17 3.49
C LEU A 220 17.54 5.59 4.61
N ARG A 221 17.73 4.26 4.61
CA ARG A 221 18.55 3.56 5.59
C ARG A 221 20.03 3.51 5.26
N ARG A 222 20.41 3.83 4.02
CA ARG A 222 21.82 3.89 3.65
C ARG A 222 22.45 5.11 4.32
N PRO A 223 23.54 4.93 5.09
CA PRO A 223 24.30 6.08 5.57
C PRO A 223 24.80 6.88 4.37
N ALA A 224 24.84 8.21 4.50
CA ALA A 224 25.42 9.08 3.49
C ALA A 224 26.93 8.81 3.42
N VAL A 225 27.34 7.92 2.52
CA VAL A 225 28.75 7.66 2.25
C VAL A 225 29.25 8.77 1.34
N GLN A 226 29.80 9.82 1.93
CA GLN A 226 30.63 10.78 1.20
C GLN A 226 32.03 10.18 1.07
N THR A 227 32.33 9.56 -0.07
CA THR A 227 33.68 9.07 -0.35
C THR A 227 34.61 10.27 -0.60
N VAL A 228 35.28 10.74 0.45
CA VAL A 228 36.33 11.76 0.33
C VAL A 228 37.61 11.06 -0.12
N ARG A 229 37.96 11.20 -1.40
CA ARG A 229 39.25 10.75 -1.93
C ARG A 229 40.25 11.89 -1.77
N VAL A 230 41.24 11.70 -0.89
CA VAL A 230 42.33 12.65 -0.71
C VAL A 230 43.42 12.33 -1.73
N GLU A 231 43.68 13.26 -2.63
CA GLU A 231 44.83 13.22 -3.54
C GLU A 231 45.73 14.41 -3.23
N ARG A 232 47.04 14.16 -3.16
CA ARG A 232 48.03 15.23 -2.99
C ARG A 232 48.23 15.91 -4.35
N VAL A 233 47.76 17.13 -4.48
CA VAL A 233 48.02 17.99 -5.65
C VAL A 233 49.14 18.95 -5.28
N GLU A 234 50.26 18.88 -6.00
CA GLU A 234 51.35 19.84 -5.86
C GLU A 234 51.17 20.97 -6.88
N VAL A 235 51.01 22.20 -6.39
CA VAL A 235 50.93 23.38 -7.24
C VAL A 235 52.34 23.97 -7.34
N GLN A 236 52.92 23.88 -8.53
CA GLN A 236 54.25 24.42 -8.83
C GLN A 236 54.24 25.96 -8.83
N ALA A 237 55.41 26.57 -8.67
CA ALA A 237 55.55 28.03 -8.70
C ALA A 237 54.96 28.63 -9.99
N GLY A 238 54.02 29.56 -9.85
CA GLY A 238 53.27 30.18 -10.96
C GLY A 238 51.98 29.45 -11.37
N GLY A 239 51.68 28.28 -10.80
CA GLY A 239 50.42 27.58 -11.00
C GLY A 239 49.29 28.15 -10.13
N GLN A 240 48.08 28.26 -10.69
CA GLN A 240 46.87 28.61 -9.93
C GLN A 240 45.90 27.42 -9.97
N ALA A 241 45.44 27.00 -8.78
CA ALA A 241 44.43 25.95 -8.64
C ALA A 241 43.11 26.57 -8.16
N VAL A 242 42.01 26.17 -8.78
CA VAL A 242 40.66 26.57 -8.36
C VAL A 242 40.00 25.39 -7.64
N VAL A 243 39.60 25.58 -6.39
CA VAL A 243 38.85 24.58 -5.61
C VAL A 243 37.41 25.06 -5.47
N GLY A 244 36.48 24.33 -6.08
CA GLY A 244 35.06 24.69 -6.07
C GLY A 244 34.26 23.98 -7.15
N LEU A 245 32.94 24.22 -7.16
CA LEU A 245 32.01 23.64 -8.14
C LEU A 245 32.20 24.32 -9.51
N VAL A 246 32.88 23.65 -10.45
CA VAL A 246 33.11 24.19 -11.81
C VAL A 246 31.92 23.83 -12.71
N ASN A 247 30.96 24.74 -12.84
CA ASN A 247 29.86 24.60 -13.79
C ASN A 247 30.29 25.07 -15.19
N ASN A 248 30.59 24.12 -16.08
CA ASN A 248 30.88 24.40 -17.50
C ASN A 248 29.59 24.69 -18.27
N ASN A 249 28.93 25.81 -17.96
CA ASN A 249 27.74 26.22 -18.68
C ASN A 249 28.15 26.82 -20.04
N LYS A 250 28.34 25.95 -21.05
CA LYS A 250 28.49 26.39 -22.44
C LYS A 250 27.14 26.93 -22.91
N LEU A 251 26.94 28.24 -22.81
CA LEU A 251 25.86 28.93 -23.49
C LEU A 251 25.93 28.60 -25.00
N PRO A 252 24.81 28.27 -25.67
CA PRO A 252 24.80 28.05 -27.11
C PRO A 252 25.21 29.35 -27.80
N ARG A 253 26.23 29.26 -28.67
CA ARG A 253 26.70 30.40 -29.46
C ARG A 253 25.56 30.88 -30.34
N ARG A 254 25.09 32.10 -30.05
CA ARG A 254 24.13 32.87 -30.84
C ARG A 254 24.74 33.14 -32.23
N ARG A 255 24.55 32.22 -33.20
CA ARG A 255 24.70 32.51 -34.64
C ARG A 255 23.35 32.97 -35.14
N GLY A 256 23.28 34.22 -35.59
CA GLY A 256 22.08 34.78 -36.24
C GLY A 256 21.58 36.08 -35.65
N ALA A 257 22.43 37.12 -35.61
CA ALA A 257 21.99 38.50 -35.41
C ALA A 257 22.65 39.38 -36.47
N LYS A 258 22.29 39.16 -37.74
CA LYS A 258 22.62 40.06 -38.84
C LYS A 258 21.57 39.96 -39.96
N GLN A 259 20.29 40.08 -39.61
CA GLN A 259 19.25 40.36 -40.61
C GLN A 259 17.96 40.96 -40.03
N LEU A 260 18.05 41.91 -39.09
CA LEU A 260 16.88 42.67 -38.60
C LEU A 260 17.28 44.13 -38.28
N ALA A 261 18.00 44.76 -39.20
CA ALA A 261 18.36 46.19 -39.11
C ALA A 261 18.30 46.89 -40.47
N ARG A 262 17.25 46.61 -41.27
CA ARG A 262 16.94 47.35 -42.51
C ARG A 262 15.45 47.72 -42.66
N ARG A 263 14.69 47.72 -41.56
CA ARG A 263 13.32 48.24 -41.53
C ARG A 263 13.09 49.00 -40.23
N ALA A 264 13.65 50.20 -40.13
CA ALA A 264 13.21 51.26 -39.21
C ALA A 264 14.12 52.50 -39.39
N HIS A 265 14.02 53.16 -40.54
CA HIS A 265 14.37 54.58 -40.63
C HIS A 265 13.43 55.24 -41.65
N GLY A 266 12.60 56.13 -41.12
CA GLY A 266 11.48 56.80 -41.79
C GLY A 266 10.69 57.60 -40.76
N THR A 267 11.35 58.57 -40.12
CA THR A 267 10.75 59.77 -39.52
C THR A 267 10.66 60.81 -40.65
N GLN A 268 9.46 61.12 -41.14
CA GLN A 268 8.58 62.26 -40.78
C GLN A 268 8.81 63.51 -41.65
N ASP A 269 7.68 64.15 -41.97
CA ASP A 269 7.44 65.52 -42.48
C ASP A 269 7.49 65.77 -44.00
N GLU A 270 6.33 65.66 -44.67
CA GLU A 270 5.50 66.80 -45.14
C GLU A 270 4.03 66.36 -45.32
#